data_AF-A0A951FB94-F1
#
_entry.id   AF-A0A951FB94-F1
#
_cell.length_a   1.000
_cell.length_b   1.000
_cell.length_c   1.000
_cell.angle_alpha   90.00
_cell.angle_beta   90.00
_cell.angle_gamma   90.00
#
_symmetry.space_group_name_H-M   'P 1'
#
loop_
_entity.id
_entity.type
_entity.pdbx_description
1 polymer ?
#
loop_
_entity_poly.entity_id
_entity_poly.type
_entity_poly.pdbx_seq_one_letter_code
_entity_poly.pdbx_strand_id
1 'polypeptide(L)'
;MEQHSSASLLHVRVGCDVRYEVEHPTPMLFLVEVPDGDEQHVLQATQITEPPVPIERIRDGYGSIVWRVVAPPGPFHLRYDAVVAVPSPPDPVFLDLPKTPIEQLPGEVISYLWPTRYCP
;
A
#
# COMPACT_ATOMS: atom_id res chain seq x y z
N MET A 1 -24.37 16.12 21.81
CA MET A 1 -23.15 15.97 22.64
C MET A 1 -22.79 14.50 22.61
N GLU A 2 -22.29 14.05 21.46
CA GLU A 2 -21.98 12.64 21.22
C GLU A 2 -20.58 12.35 21.74
N GLN A 3 -20.53 11.46 22.72
CA GLN A 3 -19.32 11.00 23.36
C GLN A 3 -18.51 10.23 22.30
N HIS A 4 -17.40 10.81 21.86
CA HIS A 4 -16.40 10.10 21.09
C HIS A 4 -15.80 9.00 21.97
N SER A 5 -16.34 7.78 21.83
CA SER A 5 -15.68 6.57 22.31
C SER A 5 -14.26 6.57 21.75
N SER A 6 -13.25 6.50 22.61
CA SER A 6 -11.85 6.41 22.20
C SER A 6 -11.70 5.18 21.32
N ALA A 7 -11.49 5.38 20.01
CA ALA A 7 -11.27 4.28 19.08
C ALA A 7 -10.08 3.46 19.58
N SER A 8 -10.29 2.16 19.83
CA SER A 8 -9.19 1.26 20.15
C SER A 8 -8.36 1.05 18.89
N LEU A 9 -7.05 0.98 19.05
CA LEU A 9 -6.12 0.66 17.95
C LEU A 9 -5.81 -0.83 17.96
N LEU A 10 -5.82 -1.44 16.77
CA LEU A 10 -5.31 -2.78 16.53
C LEU A 10 -3.87 -2.67 16.04
N HIS A 11 -2.98 -3.48 16.62
CA HIS A 11 -1.63 -3.65 16.09
C HIS A 11 -1.59 -4.88 15.19
N VAL A 12 -1.36 -4.65 13.90
CA VAL A 12 -1.30 -5.69 12.88
C VAL A 12 0.14 -5.82 12.41
N ARG A 13 0.66 -7.06 12.41
CA ARG A 13 1.93 -7.36 11.77
C ARG A 13 1.70 -7.82 10.35
N VAL A 14 2.30 -7.16 9.38
CA VAL A 14 2.17 -7.43 7.95
C VAL A 14 3.54 -7.49 7.30
N GLY A 15 3.68 -8.25 6.22
CA GLY A 15 4.96 -8.38 5.54
C GLY A 15 4.96 -9.43 4.44
N CYS A 16 6.09 -9.51 3.75
CA CYS A 16 6.35 -10.49 2.71
C CYS A 16 7.81 -10.92 2.71
N ASP A 17 8.06 -12.13 2.19
CA ASP A 17 9.37 -12.71 1.99
C ASP A 17 9.37 -13.36 0.61
N VAL A 18 10.08 -12.75 -0.35
CA VAL A 18 10.00 -13.11 -1.77
C VAL A 18 11.40 -13.37 -2.32
N ARG A 19 11.59 -14.53 -2.95
CA ARG A 19 12.86 -14.97 -3.52
C ARG A 19 12.75 -15.13 -5.04
N TYR A 20 13.76 -14.67 -5.75
CA TYR A 20 13.90 -14.75 -7.20
C TYR A 20 15.25 -15.38 -7.56
N GLU A 21 15.28 -16.08 -8.69
CA GLU A 21 16.52 -16.39 -9.40
C GLU A 21 16.56 -15.49 -10.63
N VAL A 22 17.56 -14.62 -10.72
CA VAL A 22 17.62 -13.55 -11.71
C VAL A 22 18.69 -13.89 -12.75
N GLU A 23 18.31 -13.99 -14.03
CA GLU A 23 19.25 -14.42 -15.08
C GLU A 23 20.24 -13.31 -15.50
N HIS A 24 19.78 -12.06 -15.52
CA HIS A 24 20.54 -10.87 -15.92
C HIS A 24 20.14 -9.68 -15.04
N PRO A 25 20.93 -8.58 -14.95
CA PRO A 25 20.52 -7.41 -14.18
C PRO A 25 19.10 -6.97 -14.58
N THR A 26 18.17 -6.96 -13.63
CA THR A 26 16.73 -6.83 -13.92
C THR A 26 16.12 -5.70 -13.08
N PRO A 27 15.60 -4.64 -13.72
CA PRO A 27 14.78 -3.64 -13.05
C PRO A 27 13.47 -4.27 -12.54
N MET A 28 13.16 -4.07 -11.27
CA MET A 28 11.95 -4.60 -10.64
C MET A 28 11.20 -3.48 -9.91
N LEU A 29 9.87 -3.58 -9.91
CA LEU A 29 8.97 -2.70 -9.19
C LEU A 29 8.19 -3.52 -8.15
N PHE A 30 8.24 -3.12 -6.88
CA PHE A 30 7.54 -3.81 -5.80
C PHE A 30 6.57 -2.87 -5.09
N LEU A 31 5.32 -3.31 -4.91
CA LEU A 31 4.30 -2.63 -4.11
C LEU A 31 4.08 -3.47 -2.85
N VAL A 32 4.98 -3.29 -1.89
CA VAL A 32 5.05 -4.12 -0.67
C VAL A 32 5.08 -3.31 0.61
N GLU A 33 5.45 -2.03 0.53
CA GLU A 33 5.54 -1.14 1.68
C GLU A 33 4.17 -0.57 2.02
N VAL A 34 3.79 -0.66 3.29
CA VAL A 34 2.57 -0.04 3.80
C VAL A 34 2.77 1.48 3.87
N PRO A 35 1.87 2.28 3.28
CA PRO A 35 1.90 3.73 3.44
C PRO A 35 1.61 4.15 4.89
N ASP A 36 2.39 5.08 5.43
CA ASP A 36 2.10 5.74 6.71
C ASP A 36 1.21 6.97 6.46
N GLY A 37 0.07 7.08 7.16
CA GLY A 37 -0.95 8.10 6.87
C GLY A 37 -2.01 8.27 7.95
N ASP A 38 -3.09 8.99 7.64
CA ASP A 38 -4.07 9.44 8.65
C ASP A 38 -4.90 8.29 9.26
N GLU A 39 -5.13 7.23 8.49
CA GLU A 39 -5.95 6.08 8.92
C GLU A 39 -5.11 4.86 9.34
N GLN A 40 -3.78 4.93 9.23
CA GLN A 40 -2.89 3.86 9.69
C GLN A 40 -1.49 4.39 9.98
N HIS A 41 -0.88 3.92 11.06
CA HIS A 41 0.47 4.35 11.46
C HIS A 41 1.46 3.21 11.52
N VAL A 42 2.60 3.37 10.83
CA VAL A 42 3.68 2.37 10.86
C VAL A 42 4.48 2.56 12.15
N LEU A 43 4.37 1.61 13.09
CA LEU A 43 5.08 1.65 14.38
C LEU A 43 6.53 1.18 14.26
N GLN A 44 6.74 0.16 13.42
CA GLN A 44 8.05 -0.41 13.12
C GLN A 44 8.00 -1.01 11.73
N ALA A 45 9.08 -0.85 10.96
CA ALA A 45 9.25 -1.54 9.68
C ALA A 45 10.71 -1.94 9.45
N THR A 46 10.89 -3.09 8.83
CA THR A 46 12.17 -3.62 8.35
C THR A 46 12.07 -3.90 6.86
N GLN A 47 13.09 -3.47 6.12
CA GLN A 47 13.23 -3.67 4.69
C GLN A 47 14.60 -4.29 4.43
N ILE A 48 14.65 -5.41 3.71
CA ILE A 48 15.89 -6.12 3.43
C ILE A 48 15.88 -6.53 1.95
N THR A 49 17.01 -6.32 1.30
CA THR A 49 17.35 -6.92 0.00
C THR A 49 18.65 -7.69 0.16
N GLU A 50 18.69 -8.91 -0.38
CA GLU A 50 19.89 -9.76 -0.37
C GLU A 50 20.14 -10.28 -1.81
N PRO A 51 21.25 -9.92 -2.46
CA PRO A 51 22.26 -8.96 -1.99
C PRO A 51 21.69 -7.54 -1.79
N PRO A 52 22.29 -6.72 -0.91
CA PRO A 52 21.83 -5.35 -0.68
C PRO A 52 21.92 -4.49 -1.95
N VAL A 53 20.79 -3.92 -2.36
CA VAL A 53 20.68 -2.99 -3.49
C VAL A 53 20.00 -1.69 -3.06
N PRO A 54 20.28 -0.56 -3.73
CA PRO A 54 19.52 0.67 -3.51
C PRO A 54 18.04 0.48 -3.82
N ILE A 55 17.18 1.00 -2.94
CA ILE A 55 15.73 1.06 -3.13
C ILE A 55 15.33 2.52 -3.34
N GLU A 56 14.88 2.84 -4.54
CA GLU A 56 14.24 4.13 -4.81
C GLU A 56 12.73 4.00 -4.54
N ARG A 57 12.16 4.97 -3.82
CA ARG A 57 10.73 5.01 -3.51
C ARG A 57 10.03 6.03 -4.38
N ILE A 58 8.96 5.60 -5.04
CA ILE A 58 8.12 6.43 -5.90
C ILE A 58 6.68 6.30 -5.39
N ARG A 59 5.91 7.38 -5.42
CA ARG A 59 4.45 7.31 -5.23
C ARG A 59 3.77 7.32 -6.58
N ASP A 60 2.86 6.37 -6.81
CA ASP A 60 2.04 6.38 -8.02
C ASP A 60 0.85 7.35 -7.89
N GLY A 61 0.06 7.49 -8.96
CA GLY A 61 -1.11 8.36 -8.99
C GLY A 61 -2.25 7.95 -8.04
N TYR A 62 -2.15 6.77 -7.42
CA TYR A 62 -3.11 6.23 -6.46
C TYR A 62 -2.59 6.32 -5.01
N GLY A 63 -1.39 6.87 -4.81
CA GLY A 63 -0.76 7.02 -3.50
C GLY A 63 0.03 5.79 -3.01
N SER A 64 0.12 4.72 -3.80
CA SER A 64 0.87 3.51 -3.45
C SER A 64 2.38 3.79 -3.45
N ILE A 65 3.11 3.19 -2.50
CA ILE A 65 4.57 3.25 -2.47
C ILE A 65 5.14 2.13 -3.34
N VAL A 66 5.81 2.52 -4.42
CA VAL A 66 6.50 1.64 -5.34
C VAL A 66 8.00 1.67 -5.03
N TRP A 67 8.59 0.51 -4.79
CA TRP A 67 10.03 0.33 -4.72
C TRP A 67 10.57 0.02 -6.10
N ARG A 68 11.51 0.83 -6.58
CA ARG A 68 12.29 0.57 -7.79
C ARG A 68 13.68 0.11 -7.39
N VAL A 69 14.06 -1.08 -7.86
CA VAL A 69 15.39 -1.67 -7.66
C VAL A 69 15.93 -2.24 -8.97
N VAL A 70 17.24 -2.49 -9.01
CA VAL A 70 17.87 -3.32 -10.05
C VAL A 70 18.45 -4.54 -9.37
N ALA A 71 17.81 -5.69 -9.54
CA ALA A 71 18.29 -6.95 -8.98
C ALA A 71 19.48 -7.47 -9.80
N PRO A 72 20.61 -7.85 -9.17
CA PRO A 72 21.73 -8.45 -9.88
C PRO A 72 21.43 -9.90 -10.28
N PRO A 73 22.21 -10.49 -11.21
CA PRO A 73 22.11 -11.90 -11.54
C PRO A 73 22.37 -12.81 -10.35
N GLY A 74 21.67 -13.93 -10.29
CA GLY A 74 21.72 -14.90 -9.21
C GLY A 74 20.52 -14.81 -8.26
N PRO A 75 20.65 -15.39 -7.05
CA PRO A 75 19.61 -15.31 -6.03
C PRO A 75 19.39 -13.86 -5.58
N PHE A 76 18.12 -13.43 -5.61
CA PHE A 76 17.69 -12.14 -5.08
C PHE A 76 16.53 -12.35 -4.13
N HIS A 77 16.69 -11.91 -2.88
CA HIS A 77 15.69 -12.00 -1.83
C HIS A 77 15.27 -10.60 -1.39
N LEU A 78 13.96 -10.41 -1.28
CA LEU A 78 13.35 -9.20 -0.76
C LEU A 78 12.48 -9.57 0.44
N ARG A 79 12.64 -8.83 1.54
CA ARG A 79 11.79 -8.95 2.71
C ARG A 79 11.30 -7.59 3.18
N TYR A 80 10.01 -7.51 3.48
CA TYR A 80 9.38 -6.40 4.18
C TYR A 80 8.61 -6.95 5.38
N ASP A 81 8.73 -6.33 6.54
CA ASP A 81 8.07 -6.74 7.79
C ASP A 81 7.73 -5.48 8.58
N ALA A 82 6.47 -5.25 8.91
CA ALA A 82 6.01 -4.06 9.61
C ALA A 82 4.98 -4.40 10.68
N VAL A 83 4.97 -3.59 11.75
CA VAL A 83 3.90 -3.52 12.74
C VAL A 83 3.19 -2.19 12.54
N VAL A 84 1.89 -2.25 12.29
CA VAL A 84 1.05 -1.11 11.92
C VAL A 84 -0.08 -0.97 12.93
N ALA A 85 -0.32 0.24 13.41
CA ALA A 85 -1.51 0.58 14.18
C ALA A 85 -2.63 1.00 13.22
N VAL A 86 -3.79 0.34 13.31
CA VAL A 86 -4.99 0.64 12.53
C VAL A 86 -6.19 0.83 13.45
N PRO A 87 -7.20 1.63 13.07
CA PRO A 87 -8.48 1.69 13.77
C PRO A 87 -9.10 0.30 13.92
N SER A 88 -9.59 -0.01 15.12
CA SER A 88 -10.34 -1.24 15.41
C SER A 88 -11.77 -1.29 14.85
N PRO A 89 -12.57 -0.20 14.88
CA PRO A 89 -13.93 -0.28 14.36
C PRO A 89 -13.90 -0.46 12.83
N PRO A 90 -14.83 -1.26 12.27
CA PRO A 90 -14.97 -1.34 10.82
C PRO A 90 -15.39 0.02 10.25
N ASP A 91 -15.12 0.23 8.98
CA ASP A 91 -15.61 1.40 8.25
C ASP A 91 -17.14 1.50 8.38
N PRO A 92 -17.68 2.73 8.54
CA PRO A 92 -19.11 2.92 8.67
C PRO A 92 -19.83 2.54 7.38
N VAL A 93 -20.90 1.74 7.50
CA VAL A 93 -21.76 1.36 6.38
C VAL A 93 -22.99 2.26 6.36
N PHE A 94 -23.12 3.07 5.31
CA PHE A 94 -24.26 3.96 5.11
C PHE A 94 -25.20 3.42 4.04
N LEU A 95 -26.12 2.52 4.42
CA LEU A 95 -27.03 1.85 3.47
C LEU A 95 -27.99 2.79 2.74
N ASP A 96 -28.35 3.90 3.38
CA ASP A 96 -29.28 4.90 2.83
C ASP A 96 -28.56 6.05 2.11
N LEU A 97 -27.23 5.97 1.94
CA LEU A 97 -26.46 7.02 1.27
C LEU A 97 -26.84 7.06 -0.22
N PRO A 98 -27.37 8.18 -0.73
CA PRO A 98 -27.75 8.27 -2.14
C PRO A 98 -26.50 8.24 -3.02
N LYS A 99 -26.65 7.68 -4.22
CA LYS A 99 -25.61 7.74 -5.25
C LYS A 99 -25.36 9.21 -5.63
N THR A 100 -24.12 9.67 -5.54
CA THR A 100 -23.70 10.99 -6.02
C THR A 100 -23.80 11.03 -7.56
N PRO A 101 -24.51 12.02 -8.15
CA PRO A 101 -24.52 12.24 -9.60
C PRO A 101 -23.10 12.50 -10.13
N ILE A 102 -22.83 12.10 -11.39
CA ILE A 102 -21.47 12.18 -11.97
C ILE A 102 -20.98 13.62 -12.02
N GLU A 103 -21.85 14.56 -12.37
CA GLU A 103 -21.58 15.99 -12.45
C GLU A 103 -21.29 16.66 -11.10
N GLN A 104 -21.49 15.94 -9.99
CA GLN A 104 -21.22 16.40 -8.62
C GLN A 104 -20.03 15.68 -7.98
N LEU A 105 -19.43 14.71 -8.66
CA LEU A 105 -18.26 14.01 -8.13
C LEU A 105 -17.03 14.94 -8.12
N PRO A 106 -16.17 14.84 -7.09
CA PRO A 106 -14.87 15.49 -7.11
C PRO A 106 -14.03 15.05 -8.31
N GLY A 107 -13.27 15.97 -8.90
CA GLY A 107 -12.52 15.70 -10.13
C GLY A 107 -11.48 14.59 -9.96
N GLU A 108 -10.88 14.49 -8.77
CA GLU A 108 -9.86 13.52 -8.41
C GLU A 108 -10.35 12.07 -8.39
N VAL A 109 -11.68 11.83 -8.28
CA VAL A 109 -12.23 10.46 -8.28
C VAL A 109 -12.70 9.98 -9.66
N ILE A 110 -12.80 10.89 -10.64
CA ILE A 110 -13.36 10.56 -11.97
C ILE A 110 -12.52 9.49 -12.69
N SER A 111 -11.20 9.48 -12.48
CA SER A 111 -10.29 8.49 -13.09
C SER A 111 -10.61 7.05 -12.67
N TYR A 112 -11.16 6.83 -11.48
CA TYR A 112 -11.56 5.49 -11.01
C TYR A 112 -12.83 4.96 -11.67
N LEU A 113 -13.55 5.79 -12.44
CA LEU A 113 -14.72 5.37 -13.23
C LEU A 113 -14.34 4.87 -14.63
N TRP A 114 -13.07 5.02 -15.04
CA TRP A 114 -12.64 4.59 -16.36
C TRP A 114 -12.49 3.07 -16.43
N PRO A 115 -12.79 2.46 -17.59
CA PRO A 115 -12.52 1.04 -17.79
C PRO A 115 -11.01 0.78 -17.65
N THR A 116 -10.67 -0.35 -17.04
CA THR A 116 -9.28 -0.78 -16.88
C THR A 116 -9.05 -2.11 -17.60
N ARG A 117 -7.77 -2.51 -17.76
CA ARG A 117 -7.42 -3.76 -18.44
C ARG A 117 -8.12 -4.99 -17.84
N TYR A 118 -8.34 -5.01 -16.53
CA TYR A 118 -8.90 -6.15 -15.80
C TYR A 118 -10.36 -5.96 -15.39
N CYS A 119 -10.89 -4.74 -15.48
CA CYS A 119 -12.30 -4.40 -15.24
C CYS A 119 -12.80 -3.59 -16.45
N PRO A 120 -13.19 -4.27 -17.55
CA PRO A 120 -13.65 -3.61 -18.77
C PRO A 120 -15.01 -2.93 -18.60
#